data_AF-E6QYK3-F1
#
_entry.id   AF-E6QYK3-F1
#
_cell.length_a   1.000
_cell.length_b   1.000
_cell.length_c   1.000
_cell.angle_alpha   90.00
_cell.angle_beta   90.00
_cell.angle_gamma   90.00
#
_symmetry.space_group_name_H-M   'P 1'
#
loop_
_entity.id
_entity.type
_entity.pdbx_description
1 polymer ?
#
loop_
_entity_poly.entity_id
_entity_poly.type
_entity_poly.pdbx_seq_one_letter_code
_entity_poly.pdbx_strand_id
1 'polypeptide(L)'
;MLESTERAHSRSSSVSSTAPLPSFEDLAPPRPPLTGGEQETAVPVPGLGRDVKLKVDAGPGCGGIAWPAGEVLSRYLAYRHGLDPSHLAGKTVIELGSGTGLVGIAAAMLESTSDVWVTDQAMLLNLMKDNAKLNMADLGRDNVHVAELNWGDPLPAEIPVEKSSLILAADCVYFEPAFPLLVQTLCDLAPVGKDIEILFCWKKRRKADKRFFAMLKKHFAQEIVEDDKPGEKERYGREGVTLMRLKRRK
;
A
#
# COMPACT_ATOMS: atom_id res chain seq x y z
N MET A 1 -6.42 59.21 -32.47
CA MET A 1 -6.82 58.62 -31.17
C MET A 1 -7.73 57.43 -31.51
N LEU A 2 -7.15 56.23 -31.54
CA LEU A 2 -7.83 54.92 -31.62
C LEU A 2 -6.71 53.89 -31.43
N GLU A 3 -6.60 53.39 -30.19
CA GLU A 3 -5.56 52.48 -29.73
C GLU A 3 -5.85 51.05 -30.20
N SER A 4 -4.86 50.46 -30.88
CA SER A 4 -4.76 49.03 -31.18
C SER A 4 -4.24 48.28 -29.96
N THR A 5 -5.05 47.38 -29.39
CA THR A 5 -4.67 46.53 -28.26
C THR A 5 -4.17 45.17 -28.76
N GLU A 6 -2.84 44.97 -28.76
CA GLU A 6 -2.21 43.66 -28.92
C GLU A 6 -2.38 42.84 -27.63
N ARG A 7 -3.05 41.68 -27.72
CA ARG A 7 -3.10 40.70 -26.63
C ARG A 7 -1.84 39.86 -26.65
N ALA A 8 -0.96 40.09 -25.67
CA ALA A 8 0.18 39.22 -25.39
C ALA A 8 -0.29 37.83 -24.95
N HIS A 9 0.00 36.81 -25.76
CA HIS A 9 -0.13 35.42 -25.36
C HIS A 9 1.00 35.06 -24.38
N SER A 10 0.67 35.00 -23.08
CA SER A 10 1.54 34.41 -22.06
C SER A 10 1.68 32.91 -22.32
N ARG A 11 2.83 32.51 -22.87
CA ARG A 11 3.27 31.12 -22.91
C ARG A 11 3.69 30.73 -21.49
N SER A 12 2.85 29.95 -20.83
CA SER A 12 3.21 29.27 -19.58
C SER A 12 4.30 28.24 -19.89
N SER A 13 5.55 28.58 -19.57
CA SER A 13 6.67 27.67 -19.59
C SER A 13 6.50 26.65 -18.45
N SER A 14 6.15 25.42 -18.80
CA SER A 14 6.19 24.28 -17.87
C SER A 14 7.65 23.98 -17.54
N VAL A 15 8.15 24.55 -16.44
CA VAL A 15 9.44 24.18 -15.86
C VAL A 15 9.26 22.78 -15.26
N SER A 16 9.79 21.77 -15.94
CA SER A 16 10.05 20.47 -15.34
C SER A 16 11.15 20.69 -14.30
N SER A 17 10.74 20.80 -13.04
CA SER A 17 11.66 20.89 -11.91
C SER A 17 12.37 19.54 -11.75
N THR A 18 13.67 19.52 -12.03
CA THR A 18 14.58 18.38 -11.80
C THR A 18 15.10 18.33 -10.35
N ALA A 19 14.56 19.15 -9.45
CA ALA A 19 14.94 19.11 -8.04
C ALA A 19 14.44 17.80 -7.39
N PRO A 20 15.26 17.14 -6.54
CA PRO A 20 14.83 15.98 -5.80
C PRO A 20 13.63 16.31 -4.91
N LEU A 21 12.69 15.37 -4.78
CA LEU A 21 11.56 15.51 -3.88
C LEU A 21 12.05 15.45 -2.42
N PRO A 22 11.41 16.17 -1.49
CA PRO A 22 11.72 16.06 -0.05
C PRO A 22 11.39 14.66 0.46
N SER A 23 12.08 14.18 1.51
CA SER A 23 11.77 12.89 2.11
C SER A 23 10.41 12.92 2.83
N PHE A 24 9.83 11.75 3.11
CA PHE A 24 8.58 11.69 3.89
C PHE A 24 8.75 12.30 5.29
N GLU A 25 9.91 12.08 5.93
CA GLU A 25 10.23 12.61 7.26
C GLU A 25 10.34 14.13 7.27
N ASP A 26 10.88 14.75 6.21
CA ASP A 26 10.93 16.21 6.06
C ASP A 26 9.53 16.83 5.98
N LEU A 27 8.56 16.07 5.46
CA LEU A 27 7.19 16.53 5.26
C LEU A 27 6.30 16.31 6.47
N ALA A 28 6.52 15.21 7.19
CA ALA A 28 5.69 14.84 8.34
C ALA A 28 6.15 15.60 9.60
N PRO A 29 5.23 16.17 10.40
CA PRO A 29 5.61 16.76 11.67
C PRO A 29 6.27 15.70 12.58
N PRO A 30 7.31 16.05 13.36
CA PRO A 30 7.92 15.14 14.33
C PRO A 30 6.89 14.71 15.38
N ARG A 31 6.88 13.43 15.74
CA ARG A 31 5.87 12.83 16.62
C ARG A 31 6.52 12.26 17.87
N PRO A 32 6.14 12.70 19.09
CA PRO A 32 6.66 12.12 20.32
C PRO A 32 6.16 10.69 20.49
N PRO A 33 6.93 9.74 21.05
CA PRO A 33 6.41 8.42 21.39
C PRO A 33 5.30 8.54 22.44
N LEU A 34 4.13 7.94 22.23
CA LEU A 34 3.17 7.70 23.32
C LEU A 34 3.04 6.20 23.51
N THR A 35 3.58 5.71 24.61
CA THR A 35 3.38 4.34 25.08
C THR A 35 1.95 4.20 25.62
N GLY A 36 0.97 4.02 24.74
CA GLY A 36 -0.26 3.33 25.08
C GLY A 36 0.06 1.84 25.03
N GLY A 37 -0.09 1.10 26.13
CA GLY A 37 0.37 -0.29 26.21
C GLY A 37 -0.09 -1.14 25.02
N GLU A 38 0.81 -1.99 24.50
CA GLU A 38 0.53 -2.93 23.42
C GLU A 38 -0.74 -3.71 23.72
N GLN A 39 -1.76 -3.58 22.86
CA GLN A 39 -2.96 -4.41 22.93
C GLN A 39 -2.90 -5.44 21.82
N GLU A 40 -3.29 -6.68 22.10
CA GLU A 40 -3.49 -7.69 21.07
C GLU A 40 -4.94 -7.67 20.58
N THR A 41 -5.13 -7.74 19.28
CA THR A 41 -6.42 -7.91 18.62
C THR A 41 -6.35 -9.08 17.64
N ALA A 42 -7.51 -9.62 17.27
CA ALA A 42 -7.63 -10.68 16.28
C ALA A 42 -8.54 -10.18 15.15
N VAL A 43 -8.01 -10.14 13.93
CA VAL A 43 -8.75 -9.71 12.73
C VAL A 43 -9.24 -10.94 11.98
N PRO A 44 -10.56 -11.16 11.88
CA PRO A 44 -11.10 -12.29 11.14
C PRO A 44 -10.95 -12.07 9.63
N VAL A 45 -10.29 -13.01 8.96
CA VAL A 45 -10.16 -13.05 7.50
C VAL A 45 -10.73 -14.38 7.00
N PRO A 46 -12.01 -14.41 6.56
CA PRO A 46 -12.65 -15.63 6.07
C PRO A 46 -11.83 -16.28 4.96
N GLY A 47 -11.46 -17.55 5.14
CA GLY A 47 -10.60 -18.30 4.22
C GLY A 47 -9.25 -18.71 4.80
N LEU A 48 -8.73 -18.01 5.83
CA LEU A 48 -7.44 -18.35 6.45
C LEU A 48 -7.49 -19.55 7.42
N GLY A 49 -8.69 -19.97 7.83
CA GLY A 49 -8.88 -21.03 8.85
C GLY A 49 -8.55 -20.59 10.30
N ARG A 50 -7.96 -19.42 10.49
CA ARG A 50 -7.73 -18.76 11.79
C ARG A 50 -7.68 -17.24 11.62
N ASP A 51 -7.90 -16.51 12.70
CA ASP A 51 -7.79 -15.05 12.70
C ASP A 51 -6.32 -14.60 12.67
N VAL A 52 -6.09 -13.42 12.08
CA VAL A 52 -4.78 -12.77 12.09
C VAL A 52 -4.62 -12.04 13.41
N LYS A 53 -3.65 -12.47 14.22
CA LYS A 53 -3.36 -11.85 15.52
C LYS A 53 -2.47 -10.63 15.29
N LEU A 54 -2.83 -9.47 15.84
CA LEU A 54 -2.04 -8.24 15.71
C LEU A 54 -1.88 -7.61 17.08
N LYS A 55 -0.64 -7.32 17.45
CA LYS A 55 -0.36 -6.22 18.35
C LYS A 55 -0.74 -4.92 17.66
N VAL A 56 -1.40 -4.04 18.39
CA VAL A 56 -1.73 -2.69 17.99
C VAL A 56 -1.04 -1.70 18.91
N ASP A 57 -0.50 -0.65 18.30
CA ASP A 57 0.02 0.52 18.98
C ASP A 57 -0.75 1.73 18.47
N ALA A 58 -1.75 2.16 19.24
CA ALA A 58 -2.56 3.32 18.93
C ALA A 58 -1.88 4.65 19.33
N GLY A 59 -0.55 4.66 19.51
CA GLY A 59 0.28 5.86 19.69
C GLY A 59 0.12 6.89 18.57
N PRO A 60 0.89 8.00 18.55
CA PRO A 60 0.67 9.11 17.64
C PRO A 60 1.19 8.74 16.24
N GLY A 61 0.32 8.09 15.48
CA GLY A 61 0.53 7.68 14.11
C GLY A 61 -0.64 6.79 13.69
N CYS A 62 -1.06 6.91 12.43
CA CYS A 62 -2.10 6.03 11.92
C CYS A 62 -1.58 4.60 11.68
N GLY A 63 -0.26 4.34 11.73
CA GLY A 63 0.32 3.07 11.28
C GLY A 63 0.08 1.85 12.19
N GLY A 64 -0.17 2.03 13.48
CA GLY A 64 -0.20 0.92 14.45
C GLY A 64 -1.55 0.24 14.64
N ILE A 65 -2.54 0.50 13.76
CA ILE A 65 -3.85 -0.16 13.78
C ILE A 65 -4.23 -0.72 12.40
N ALA A 66 -5.07 -1.75 12.38
CA ALA A 66 -5.68 -2.22 11.15
C ALA A 66 -6.70 -1.18 10.63
N TRP A 67 -6.68 -0.92 9.33
CA TRP A 67 -7.61 0.01 8.68
C TRP A 67 -8.59 -0.71 7.75
N PRO A 68 -9.76 -0.09 7.46
CA PRO A 68 -10.79 -0.71 6.62
C PRO A 68 -10.28 -1.21 5.25
N ALA A 69 -9.38 -0.48 4.60
CA ALA A 69 -8.83 -0.95 3.31
C ALA A 69 -7.94 -2.19 3.47
N GLY A 70 -7.20 -2.31 4.57
CA GLY A 70 -6.37 -3.49 4.86
C GLY A 70 -7.22 -4.72 5.11
N GLU A 71 -8.31 -4.58 5.86
CA GLU A 71 -9.26 -5.67 6.06
C GLU A 71 -9.92 -6.12 4.75
N VAL A 72 -10.40 -5.17 3.93
CA VAL A 72 -11.00 -5.47 2.62
C VAL A 72 -10.01 -6.20 1.72
N LEU A 73 -8.78 -5.69 1.60
CA LEU A 73 -7.75 -6.32 0.77
C LEU A 73 -7.39 -7.72 1.26
N SER A 74 -7.29 -7.93 2.59
CA SER A 74 -7.01 -9.25 3.16
C SER A 74 -8.11 -10.27 2.84
N ARG A 75 -9.38 -9.88 2.96
CA ARG A 75 -10.52 -10.75 2.63
C ARG A 75 -10.59 -11.04 1.13
N TYR A 76 -10.29 -10.05 0.30
CA TYR A 76 -10.21 -10.23 -1.15
C TYR A 76 -9.13 -11.26 -1.52
N LEU A 77 -7.91 -11.12 -0.96
CA LEU A 77 -6.83 -12.08 -1.20
C LEU A 77 -7.23 -13.50 -0.78
N ALA A 78 -7.87 -13.66 0.38
CA ALA A 78 -8.33 -14.96 0.86
C ALA A 78 -9.40 -15.58 -0.05
N TYR A 79 -10.36 -14.77 -0.51
CA TYR A 79 -11.38 -15.22 -1.45
C TYR A 79 -10.78 -15.67 -2.77
N ARG A 80 -9.89 -14.85 -3.36
CA ARG A 80 -9.24 -15.15 -4.64
C ARG A 80 -8.35 -16.38 -4.55
N HIS A 81 -7.53 -16.49 -3.51
CA HIS A 81 -6.68 -17.66 -3.28
C HIS A 81 -7.52 -18.94 -3.13
N GLY A 82 -8.67 -18.88 -2.45
CA GLY A 82 -9.59 -20.01 -2.34
C GLY A 82 -10.21 -20.46 -3.68
N LEU A 83 -10.26 -19.59 -4.68
CA LEU A 83 -10.69 -19.94 -6.04
C LEU A 83 -9.53 -20.46 -6.90
N ASP A 84 -8.37 -19.81 -6.80
CA ASP A 84 -7.16 -20.17 -7.53
C ASP A 84 -5.90 -19.80 -6.70
N PRO A 85 -5.20 -20.80 -6.14
CA PRO A 85 -3.97 -20.57 -5.39
C PRO A 85 -2.86 -19.88 -6.20
N SER A 86 -2.90 -19.95 -7.54
CA SER A 86 -1.89 -19.31 -8.42
C SER A 86 -1.78 -17.80 -8.24
N HIS A 87 -2.81 -17.18 -7.64
CA HIS A 87 -2.79 -15.77 -7.26
C HIS A 87 -1.73 -15.42 -6.20
N LEU A 88 -1.22 -16.40 -5.43
CA LEU A 88 -0.13 -16.20 -4.46
C LEU A 88 1.00 -17.24 -4.59
N ALA A 89 0.73 -18.42 -5.14
CA ALA A 89 1.68 -19.52 -5.17
C ALA A 89 2.98 -19.13 -5.90
N GLY A 90 4.12 -19.34 -5.22
CA GLY A 90 5.45 -19.01 -5.72
C GLY A 90 5.71 -17.52 -5.99
N LYS A 91 4.81 -16.61 -5.58
CA LYS A 91 4.98 -15.18 -5.82
C LYS A 91 5.87 -14.53 -4.77
N THR A 92 6.73 -13.64 -5.23
CA THR A 92 7.30 -12.58 -4.39
C THR A 92 6.30 -11.42 -4.33
N VAL A 93 5.83 -11.10 -3.12
CA VAL A 93 4.83 -10.07 -2.82
C VAL A 93 5.48 -8.95 -2.03
N ILE A 94 5.26 -7.70 -2.41
CA ILE A 94 5.74 -6.53 -1.65
C ILE A 94 4.52 -5.72 -1.19
N GLU A 95 4.36 -5.51 0.11
CA GLU A 95 3.36 -4.61 0.67
C GLU A 95 4.00 -3.26 1.04
N LEU A 96 3.42 -2.18 0.52
CA LEU A 96 3.79 -0.80 0.85
C LEU A 96 2.90 -0.24 1.96
N GLY A 97 3.52 0.40 2.94
CA GLY A 97 2.78 1.07 4.02
C GLY A 97 1.99 0.06 4.85
N SER A 98 2.64 -1.05 5.22
CA SER A 98 2.05 -2.21 5.87
C SER A 98 1.42 -1.91 7.23
N GLY A 99 1.86 -0.86 7.93
CA GLY A 99 1.36 -0.52 9.25
C GLY A 99 1.59 -1.66 10.26
N THR A 100 0.50 -2.36 10.62
CA THR A 100 0.56 -3.56 11.47
C THR A 100 1.05 -4.81 10.74
N GLY A 101 1.08 -4.80 9.41
CA GLY A 101 1.43 -5.95 8.56
C GLY A 101 0.24 -6.84 8.20
N LEU A 102 -1.00 -6.44 8.51
CA LEU A 102 -2.20 -7.27 8.34
C LEU A 102 -2.29 -7.94 6.96
N VAL A 103 -2.14 -7.19 5.87
CA VAL A 103 -2.39 -7.73 4.53
C VAL A 103 -1.28 -8.70 4.10
N GLY A 104 -0.01 -8.31 4.27
CA GLY A 104 1.12 -9.18 3.94
C GLY A 104 1.14 -10.44 4.80
N ILE A 105 0.87 -10.33 6.11
CA ILE A 105 0.76 -11.50 6.99
C ILE A 105 -0.38 -12.42 6.53
N ALA A 106 -1.55 -11.86 6.16
CA ALA A 106 -2.64 -12.67 5.64
C ALA A 106 -2.26 -13.39 4.34
N ALA A 107 -1.54 -12.73 3.42
CA ALA A 107 -1.03 -13.35 2.20
C ALA A 107 -0.08 -14.52 2.49
N ALA A 108 0.86 -14.35 3.42
CA ALA A 108 1.81 -15.40 3.81
C ALA A 108 1.15 -16.58 4.54
N MET A 109 0.08 -16.33 5.30
CA MET A 109 -0.74 -17.37 5.92
C MET A 109 -1.49 -18.20 4.89
N LEU A 110 -2.04 -17.56 3.85
CA LEU A 110 -2.77 -18.21 2.77
C LEU A 110 -1.88 -19.16 1.97
N GLU A 111 -0.63 -18.76 1.68
CA GLU A 111 0.23 -19.48 0.75
C GLU A 111 1.67 -19.60 1.24
N SER A 112 2.05 -20.82 1.63
CA SER A 112 3.40 -21.10 2.17
C SER A 112 4.52 -20.95 1.16
N THR A 113 4.22 -21.01 -0.14
CA THR A 113 5.22 -20.83 -1.20
C THR A 113 5.40 -19.38 -1.63
N SER A 114 4.59 -18.45 -1.10
CA SER A 114 4.77 -17.02 -1.34
C SER A 114 5.86 -16.46 -0.44
N ASP A 115 6.66 -15.55 -0.98
CA ASP A 115 7.72 -14.81 -0.28
C ASP A 115 7.25 -13.36 -0.11
N VAL A 116 6.87 -12.97 1.11
CA VAL A 116 6.15 -11.73 1.39
C VAL A 116 7.02 -10.72 2.11
N TRP A 117 7.18 -9.54 1.52
CA TRP A 117 7.91 -8.41 2.09
C TRP A 117 6.92 -7.36 2.57
N VAL A 118 6.83 -7.15 3.88
CA VAL A 118 6.04 -6.08 4.50
C VAL A 118 6.94 -4.89 4.78
N THR A 119 6.53 -3.69 4.34
CA THR A 119 7.40 -2.51 4.34
C THR A 119 6.71 -1.27 4.88
N ASP A 120 7.44 -0.51 5.70
CA ASP A 120 7.00 0.77 6.25
C ASP A 120 8.21 1.58 6.77
N GLN A 121 7.95 2.70 7.44
CA GLN A 121 8.95 3.52 8.14
C GLN A 121 9.62 2.76 9.30
N ALA A 122 10.86 3.15 9.62
CA ALA A 122 11.66 2.56 10.72
C ALA A 122 10.90 2.35 12.02
N MET A 123 10.02 3.30 12.39
CA MET A 123 9.24 3.25 13.63
C MET A 123 8.26 2.07 13.72
N LEU A 124 7.84 1.48 12.60
CA LEU A 124 6.88 0.35 12.58
C LEU A 124 7.55 -1.02 12.42
N LEU A 125 8.87 -1.08 12.19
CA LEU A 125 9.55 -2.34 11.93
C LEU A 125 9.41 -3.34 13.09
N ASN A 126 9.52 -2.87 14.34
CA ASN A 126 9.39 -3.75 15.50
C ASN A 126 7.97 -4.31 15.63
N LEU A 127 6.95 -3.47 15.41
CA LEU A 127 5.55 -3.88 15.43
C LEU A 127 5.27 -4.94 14.36
N MET A 128 5.73 -4.72 13.13
CA MET A 128 5.56 -5.67 12.03
C MET A 128 6.29 -7.00 12.30
N LYS A 129 7.51 -6.96 12.85
CA LYS A 129 8.27 -8.16 13.21
C LYS A 129 7.55 -8.99 14.27
N ASP A 130 7.03 -8.33 15.30
CA ASP A 130 6.26 -9.00 16.35
C ASP A 130 4.99 -9.63 15.79
N ASN A 131 4.25 -8.92 14.94
CA ASN A 131 3.04 -9.43 14.30
C ASN A 131 3.32 -10.59 13.34
N ALA A 132 4.39 -10.51 12.54
CA ALA A 132 4.81 -11.62 11.68
C ALA A 132 5.11 -12.86 12.52
N LYS A 133 5.91 -12.72 13.59
CA LYS A 133 6.24 -13.82 14.51
C LYS A 133 5.00 -14.41 15.17
N LEU A 134 4.07 -13.58 15.62
CA LEU A 134 2.84 -14.00 16.31
C LEU A 134 1.94 -14.91 15.45
N ASN A 135 2.01 -14.77 14.11
CA ASN A 135 1.20 -15.55 13.19
C ASN A 135 1.98 -16.69 12.51
N MET A 136 3.26 -16.50 12.23
CA MET A 136 4.07 -17.49 11.50
C MET A 136 4.67 -18.57 12.40
N ALA A 137 4.93 -18.29 13.68
CA ALA A 137 5.59 -19.23 14.59
C ALA A 137 4.82 -20.54 14.75
N ASP A 138 3.50 -20.47 14.99
CA ASP A 138 2.63 -21.65 15.11
C ASP A 138 2.52 -22.45 13.80
N LEU A 139 2.75 -21.78 12.66
CA LEU A 139 2.72 -22.40 11.33
C LEU A 139 4.06 -23.02 10.94
N GLY A 140 5.14 -22.76 11.70
CA GLY A 140 6.50 -23.18 11.36
C GLY A 140 6.99 -22.57 10.04
N ARG A 141 6.57 -21.34 9.72
CA ARG A 141 6.91 -20.63 8.48
C ARG A 141 7.81 -19.43 8.75
N ASP A 142 8.62 -19.05 7.77
CA ASP A 142 9.54 -17.91 7.80
C ASP A 142 9.45 -17.05 6.52
N ASN A 143 8.29 -17.08 5.85
CA ASN A 143 8.05 -16.45 4.56
C ASN A 143 7.50 -15.01 4.63
N VAL A 144 7.71 -14.33 5.77
CA VAL A 144 7.41 -12.92 5.97
C VAL A 144 8.69 -12.19 6.32
N HIS A 145 9.09 -11.26 5.47
CA HIS A 145 10.27 -10.42 5.63
C HIS A 145 9.85 -8.99 5.93
N VAL A 146 10.50 -8.36 6.90
CA VAL A 146 10.21 -6.97 7.31
C VAL A 146 11.37 -6.10 6.87
N ALA A 147 11.09 -5.06 6.07
CA ALA A 147 12.09 -4.12 5.60
C ALA A 147 11.62 -2.67 5.76
N GLU A 148 12.56 -1.75 5.94
CA GLU A 148 12.27 -0.32 5.88
C GLU A 148 12.08 0.11 4.44
N LEU A 149 11.03 0.88 4.16
CA LEU A 149 10.85 1.51 2.85
C LEU A 149 10.14 2.84 3.03
N ASN A 150 10.91 3.92 2.94
CA ASN A 150 10.39 5.28 2.96
C ASN A 150 10.00 5.70 1.54
N TRP A 151 8.80 6.25 1.39
CA TRP A 151 8.32 6.63 0.06
C TRP A 151 9.18 7.75 -0.53
N GLY A 152 9.57 7.58 -1.79
CA GLY A 152 10.37 8.54 -2.55
C GLY A 152 11.89 8.35 -2.40
N ASP A 153 12.34 7.52 -1.46
CA ASP A 153 13.73 7.16 -1.30
C ASP A 153 14.12 6.00 -2.25
N PRO A 154 15.42 5.79 -2.52
CA PRO A 154 15.88 4.63 -3.27
C PRO A 154 15.42 3.32 -2.64
N LEU A 155 15.00 2.36 -3.48
CA LEU A 155 14.53 1.07 -2.99
C LEU A 155 15.67 0.32 -2.26
N PRO A 156 15.41 -0.25 -1.07
CA PRO A 156 16.39 -1.03 -0.33
C PRO A 156 16.89 -2.24 -1.14
N ALA A 157 18.19 -2.51 -1.07
CA ALA A 157 18.85 -3.54 -1.87
C ALA A 157 18.42 -4.97 -1.50
N GLU A 158 17.96 -5.16 -0.26
CA GLU A 158 17.47 -6.44 0.25
C GLU A 158 16.11 -6.82 -0.35
N ILE A 159 15.30 -5.84 -0.81
CA ILE A 159 13.97 -6.12 -1.36
C ILE A 159 14.13 -6.66 -2.79
N PRO A 160 13.63 -7.87 -3.10
CA PRO A 160 13.82 -8.52 -4.39
C PRO A 160 12.84 -8.00 -5.46
N VAL A 161 12.87 -6.70 -5.75
CA VAL A 161 11.97 -6.01 -6.69
C VAL A 161 11.93 -6.69 -8.05
N GLU A 162 13.09 -7.13 -8.57
CA GLU A 162 13.21 -7.81 -9.86
C GLU A 162 12.44 -9.13 -9.96
N LYS A 163 12.18 -9.79 -8.83
CA LYS A 163 11.40 -11.03 -8.72
C LYS A 163 9.94 -10.78 -8.34
N SER A 164 9.62 -9.57 -7.88
CA SER A 164 8.27 -9.23 -7.45
C SER A 164 7.28 -9.34 -8.61
N SER A 165 6.10 -9.87 -8.30
CA SER A 165 5.01 -10.02 -9.28
C SER A 165 3.68 -9.44 -8.78
N LEU A 166 3.61 -9.11 -7.50
CA LEU A 166 2.44 -8.53 -6.85
C LEU A 166 2.89 -7.47 -5.85
N ILE A 167 2.30 -6.27 -5.95
CA ILE A 167 2.44 -5.21 -4.97
C ILE A 167 1.09 -5.00 -4.29
N LEU A 168 1.11 -4.87 -2.97
CA LEU A 168 -0.07 -4.60 -2.14
C LEU A 168 0.06 -3.20 -1.54
N ALA A 169 -1.04 -2.45 -1.50
CA ALA A 169 -1.08 -1.16 -0.82
C ALA A 169 -2.48 -0.94 -0.25
N ALA A 170 -2.57 -0.70 1.05
CA ALA A 170 -3.83 -0.49 1.76
C ALA A 170 -3.82 0.80 2.57
N ASP A 171 -4.77 1.69 2.27
CA ASP A 171 -4.98 2.96 2.99
C ASP A 171 -3.78 3.94 3.03
N CYS A 172 -2.84 3.83 2.07
CA CYS A 172 -1.68 4.70 1.92
C CYS A 172 -2.01 6.16 1.54
N VAL A 173 -3.25 6.45 1.11
CA VAL A 173 -3.69 7.80 0.68
C VAL A 173 -4.30 8.55 1.87
N TYR A 174 -3.46 9.26 2.64
CA TYR A 174 -3.93 10.05 3.79
C TYR A 174 -3.19 11.38 4.00
N PHE A 175 -1.95 11.49 3.54
CA PHE A 175 -1.11 12.67 3.74
C PHE A 175 -0.70 13.29 2.40
N GLU A 176 -1.34 14.41 2.04
CA GLU A 176 -1.21 15.01 0.70
C GLU A 176 0.23 15.34 0.27
N PRO A 177 1.11 15.87 1.14
CA PRO A 177 2.50 16.13 0.77
C PRO A 177 3.25 14.87 0.31
N ALA A 178 2.89 13.69 0.81
CA ALA A 178 3.53 12.43 0.45
C ALA A 178 2.98 11.79 -0.83
N PHE A 179 1.94 12.36 -1.45
CA PHE A 179 1.34 11.78 -2.66
C PHE A 179 2.33 11.63 -3.82
N PRO A 180 3.20 12.61 -4.15
CA PRO A 180 4.21 12.44 -5.19
C PRO A 180 5.22 11.34 -4.84
N LEU A 181 5.62 11.24 -3.56
CA LEU A 181 6.56 10.22 -3.07
C LEU A 181 6.01 8.81 -3.22
N LEU A 182 4.73 8.60 -2.87
CA LEU A 182 4.06 7.31 -3.04
C LEU A 182 3.93 6.94 -4.53
N VAL A 183 3.59 7.90 -5.40
CA VAL A 183 3.52 7.64 -6.85
C VAL A 183 4.90 7.27 -7.39
N GLN A 184 5.95 7.99 -7.01
CA GLN A 184 7.35 7.69 -7.36
C GLN A 184 7.70 6.24 -6.95
N THR A 185 7.46 5.89 -5.69
CA THR A 185 7.75 4.56 -5.14
C THR A 185 7.03 3.44 -5.91
N LEU A 186 5.74 3.62 -6.22
CA LEU A 186 5.00 2.67 -7.05
C LEU A 186 5.60 2.54 -8.45
N CYS A 187 6.15 3.63 -9.02
CA CYS A 187 6.84 3.58 -10.29
C CYS A 187 8.13 2.79 -10.24
N ASP A 188 8.89 2.93 -9.15
CA ASP A 188 10.16 2.27 -8.96
C ASP A 188 9.98 0.77 -8.70
N LEU A 189 8.92 0.39 -7.96
CA LEU A 189 8.56 -1.01 -7.74
C LEU A 189 7.93 -1.69 -8.97
N ALA A 190 7.27 -0.93 -9.84
CA ALA A 190 6.67 -1.43 -11.07
C ALA A 190 7.22 -0.70 -12.30
N PRO A 191 8.50 -0.97 -12.67
CA PRO A 191 9.13 -0.31 -13.79
C PRO A 191 8.50 -0.71 -15.13
N VAL A 192 8.66 0.15 -16.14
CA VAL A 192 8.10 -0.09 -17.48
C VAL A 192 8.70 -1.38 -18.07
N GLY A 193 7.84 -2.21 -18.66
CA GLY A 193 8.24 -3.47 -19.30
C GLY A 193 8.19 -4.69 -18.38
N LYS A 194 7.99 -4.51 -17.07
CA LYS A 194 7.69 -5.61 -16.14
C LYS A 194 6.17 -5.80 -16.02
N ASP A 195 5.74 -7.05 -15.98
CA ASP A 195 4.33 -7.39 -15.72
C ASP A 195 4.11 -7.61 -14.22
N ILE A 196 3.88 -6.51 -13.50
CA ILE A 196 3.62 -6.51 -12.05
C ILE A 196 2.18 -6.03 -11.84
N GLU A 197 1.38 -6.82 -11.11
CA GLU A 197 0.07 -6.38 -10.65
C GLU A 197 0.20 -5.60 -9.34
N ILE A 198 -0.55 -4.50 -9.22
CA ILE A 198 -0.67 -3.77 -7.95
C ILE A 198 -2.13 -3.82 -7.50
N LEU A 199 -2.38 -4.38 -6.32
CA LEU A 199 -3.68 -4.29 -5.66
C LEU A 199 -3.65 -3.11 -4.69
N PHE A 200 -4.43 -2.09 -5.02
CA PHE A 200 -4.45 -0.82 -4.30
C PHE A 200 -5.84 -0.60 -3.70
N CYS A 201 -5.95 -0.77 -2.37
CA CYS A 201 -7.18 -0.55 -1.62
C CYS A 201 -7.08 0.75 -0.83
N TRP A 202 -8.11 1.58 -0.88
CA TRP A 202 -8.09 2.86 -0.16
C TRP A 202 -9.48 3.30 0.27
N LYS A 203 -9.56 4.05 1.36
CA LYS A 203 -10.77 4.73 1.79
C LYS A 203 -10.75 6.20 1.38
N LYS A 204 -11.83 6.64 0.73
CA LYS A 204 -12.03 8.06 0.42
C LYS A 204 -12.26 8.86 1.69
N ARG A 205 -11.37 9.79 1.97
CA ARG A 205 -11.41 10.65 3.17
C ARG A 205 -11.60 12.12 2.81
N ARG A 206 -10.95 12.60 1.75
CA ARG A 206 -10.89 14.03 1.43
C ARG A 206 -11.05 14.28 -0.07
N LYS A 207 -11.38 15.54 -0.42
CA LYS A 207 -11.37 15.96 -1.84
C LYS A 207 -9.96 15.92 -2.43
N ALA A 208 -8.93 16.12 -1.60
CA ALA A 208 -7.52 16.09 -1.98
C ALA A 208 -7.09 14.74 -2.57
N ASP A 209 -7.73 13.64 -2.19
CA ASP A 209 -7.44 12.29 -2.71
C ASP A 209 -7.50 12.24 -4.25
N LYS A 210 -8.36 13.06 -4.87
CA LYS A 210 -8.44 13.20 -6.33
C LYS A 210 -7.11 13.62 -6.97
N ARG A 211 -6.29 14.41 -6.26
CA ARG A 211 -4.97 14.84 -6.73
C ARG A 211 -4.02 13.66 -6.83
N PHE A 212 -4.04 12.74 -5.86
CA PHE A 212 -3.25 11.50 -5.90
C PHE A 212 -3.60 10.68 -7.15
N PHE A 213 -4.88 10.37 -7.35
CA PHE A 213 -5.31 9.56 -8.51
C PHE A 213 -5.06 10.27 -9.85
N ALA A 214 -5.09 11.60 -9.89
CA ALA A 214 -4.74 12.37 -11.07
C ALA A 214 -3.23 12.33 -11.41
N MET A 215 -2.36 12.12 -10.43
CA MET A 215 -0.93 11.84 -10.64
C MET A 215 -0.72 10.38 -11.03
N LEU A 216 -1.33 9.45 -10.28
CA LEU A 216 -1.24 8.01 -10.50
C LEU A 216 -1.64 7.61 -11.93
N LYS A 217 -2.71 8.20 -12.48
CA LYS A 217 -3.22 7.87 -13.83
C LYS A 217 -2.26 8.21 -14.97
N LYS A 218 -1.24 9.03 -14.71
CA LYS A 218 -0.20 9.36 -15.70
C LYS A 218 0.72 8.17 -15.97
N HIS A 219 0.92 7.32 -14.96
CA HIS A 219 1.87 6.21 -14.99
C HIS A 219 1.20 4.83 -15.01
N PHE A 220 -0.04 4.74 -14.48
CA PHE A 220 -0.74 3.46 -14.33
C PHE A 220 -2.10 3.46 -15.04
N ALA A 221 -2.42 2.33 -15.67
CA ALA A 221 -3.82 1.97 -15.95
C ALA A 221 -4.47 1.58 -14.62
N GLN A 222 -5.72 1.99 -14.44
CA GLN A 222 -6.45 1.83 -13.19
C GLN A 222 -7.77 1.15 -13.50
N GLU A 223 -8.02 0.02 -12.87
CA GLU A 223 -9.24 -0.75 -13.04
C GLU A 223 -9.84 -1.03 -11.66
N ILE A 224 -11.16 -0.88 -11.51
CA ILE A 224 -11.85 -1.26 -10.28
C ILE A 224 -11.92 -2.79 -10.25
N VAL A 225 -11.68 -3.39 -9.08
CA VAL A 225 -11.84 -4.84 -8.92
C VAL A 225 -13.33 -5.20 -8.99
N GLU A 226 -13.69 -6.05 -9.95
CA GLU A 226 -15.08 -6.52 -10.18
C GLU A 226 -15.28 -7.99 -9.80
N ASP A 227 -14.20 -8.71 -9.52
CA ASP A 227 -14.16 -10.16 -9.33
C ASP A 227 -13.84 -10.55 -7.87
N ASP A 228 -14.25 -9.68 -6.95
CA ASP A 228 -14.35 -9.97 -5.52
C ASP A 228 -15.56 -10.89 -5.23
N LYS A 229 -15.69 -11.33 -3.98
CA LYS A 229 -16.84 -12.12 -3.53
C LYS A 229 -18.13 -11.34 -3.83
N PRO A 230 -19.16 -11.98 -4.42
CA PRO A 230 -20.41 -11.31 -4.75
C PRO A 230 -20.99 -10.54 -3.56
N GLY A 231 -21.27 -9.25 -3.75
CA GLY A 231 -21.84 -8.35 -2.73
C GLY A 231 -20.82 -7.61 -1.85
N GLU A 232 -19.55 -8.04 -1.79
CA GLU A 232 -18.55 -7.36 -0.95
C GLU A 232 -18.17 -5.99 -1.51
N LYS A 233 -18.05 -5.86 -2.85
CA LYS A 233 -17.80 -4.58 -3.51
C LYS A 233 -18.82 -3.51 -3.16
N GLU A 234 -20.10 -3.84 -3.23
CA GLU A 234 -21.19 -2.92 -2.87
C GLU A 234 -21.14 -2.58 -1.38
N ARG A 235 -20.78 -3.55 -0.54
CA ARG A 235 -20.70 -3.38 0.91
C ARG A 235 -19.61 -2.37 1.29
N TYR A 236 -18.35 -2.61 0.92
CA TYR A 236 -17.27 -1.69 1.26
C TYR A 236 -17.36 -0.38 0.46
N GLY A 237 -17.98 -0.40 -0.72
CA GLY A 237 -18.26 0.80 -1.52
C GLY A 237 -19.18 1.79 -0.78
N ARG A 238 -20.19 1.31 -0.03
CA ARG A 238 -21.04 2.15 0.84
C ARG A 238 -20.25 2.80 1.99
N GLU A 239 -19.16 2.16 2.40
CA GLU A 239 -18.24 2.67 3.43
C GLU A 239 -17.17 3.62 2.85
N GLY A 240 -17.21 3.87 1.54
CA GLY A 240 -16.27 4.73 0.83
C GLY A 240 -14.91 4.09 0.58
N VAL A 241 -14.79 2.76 0.69
CA VAL A 241 -13.59 2.00 0.34
C VAL A 241 -13.65 1.61 -1.13
N THR A 242 -12.50 1.56 -1.79
CA THR A 242 -12.39 1.13 -3.19
C THR A 242 -11.13 0.29 -3.34
N LEU A 243 -11.29 -0.88 -3.96
CA LEU A 243 -10.19 -1.76 -4.36
C LEU A 243 -9.96 -1.66 -5.86
N MET A 244 -8.70 -1.46 -6.26
CA MET A 244 -8.31 -1.26 -7.66
C MET A 244 -7.12 -2.14 -8.03
N ARG A 245 -7.05 -2.52 -9.30
CA ARG A 245 -5.85 -3.02 -9.96
C ARG A 245 -5.14 -1.88 -10.64
N LEU A 246 -3.83 -1.80 -10.44
CA LEU A 246 -2.96 -0.92 -11.21
C LEU A 246 -2.00 -1.76 -12.05
N LYS A 247 -1.83 -1.35 -13.31
CA LYS A 247 -0.83 -1.90 -14.23
C LYS A 247 0.00 -0.78 -14.81
N ARG A 248 1.32 -0.97 -14.87
CA ARG A 248 2.24 0.02 -15.41
C ARG A 248 1.92 0.29 -16.88
N ARG A 249 1.75 1.55 -17.26
CA ARG A 249 1.61 1.95 -18.67
C ARG A 249 2.95 1.79 -19.38
N LYS A 250 2.89 1.37 -20.64
CA LYS A 250 4.03 1.35 -21.56
C LYS A 250 4.44 2.77 -21.93
#